data_AF-A0A1E4IEA8-F1
#
_entry.id   AF-A0A1E4IEA8-F1
#
_cell.length_a   1.000
_cell.length_b   1.000
_cell.length_c   1.000
_cell.angle_alpha   90.00
_cell.angle_beta   90.00
_cell.angle_gamma   90.00
#
_symmetry.space_group_name_H-M   'P 1'
#
loop_
_entity.id
_entity.type
_entity.pdbx_description
1 polymer ?
#
loop_
_entity_poly.entity_id
_entity_poly.type
_entity_poly.pdbx_seq_one_letter_code
_entity_poly.pdbx_strand_id
1 'polypeptide(L)'
;MASSPLNDVQHANFIILSLIRDAARADPGTACCRFGMTLAQLKAISDLPPDGVMAIVTGMGNEALFFPREDLDRLLQLPPAVSAVLVSATARLPAARGAKSAAQRSASA
;
A
#
# COMPACT_ATOMS: atom_id res chain seq x y z
N MET A 1 -6.89 -7.96 30.70
CA MET A 1 -5.81 -7.00 30.37
C MET A 1 -6.44 -5.89 29.56
N ALA A 2 -6.36 -4.63 30.00
CA ALA A 2 -6.81 -3.52 29.18
C ALA A 2 -5.86 -3.40 27.99
N SER A 3 -6.37 -3.58 26.77
CA SER A 3 -5.59 -3.28 25.57
C SER A 3 -5.26 -1.79 25.60
N SER A 4 -3.98 -1.44 25.61
CA SER A 4 -3.57 -0.06 25.37
C SER A 4 -4.21 0.42 24.07
N PRO A 5 -4.72 1.67 24.02
CA PRO A 5 -5.25 2.22 22.78
C PRO A 5 -4.17 2.14 21.70
N LEU A 6 -4.60 1.86 20.46
CA LEU A 6 -3.68 1.85 19.32
C LEU A 6 -3.05 3.25 19.17
N ASN A 7 -1.79 3.31 18.76
CA ASN A 7 -1.19 4.58 18.36
C ASN A 7 -1.70 5.00 16.97
N ASP A 8 -1.37 6.22 16.53
CA ASP A 8 -1.83 6.78 15.25
C ASP A 8 -1.44 5.91 14.04
N VAL A 9 -0.23 5.35 14.04
CA VAL A 9 0.28 4.49 12.96
C VAL A 9 -0.47 3.15 12.93
N GLN A 10 -0.73 2.56 14.10
CA GLN A 10 -1.51 1.32 14.22
C GLN A 10 -2.96 1.54 13.79
N HIS A 11 -3.55 2.68 14.14
CA HIS A 11 -4.88 3.07 13.67
C HIS A 11 -4.94 3.22 12.15
N ALA A 12 -3.96 3.91 11.55
CA ALA A 12 -3.87 4.05 10.10
C ALA A 12 -3.73 2.68 9.41
N ASN A 13 -2.82 1.84 9.90
CA ASN A 13 -2.64 0.47 9.41
C ASN A 13 -3.93 -0.35 9.51
N PHE A 14 -4.65 -0.25 10.63
CA PHE A 14 -5.89 -0.97 10.86
C PHE A 14 -6.96 -0.59 9.85
N ILE A 15 -7.17 0.70 9.64
CA ILE A 15 -8.17 1.21 8.71
C ILE A 15 -7.85 0.73 7.28
N ILE A 16 -6.62 0.95 6.82
CA ILE A 16 -6.24 0.61 5.44
C ILE A 16 -6.28 -0.90 5.22
N LEU A 17 -5.73 -1.71 6.13
CA LEU A 17 -5.70 -3.16 6.00
C LEU A 17 -7.10 -3.77 6.05
N SER A 18 -8.00 -3.22 6.88
CA SER A 18 -9.41 -3.64 6.92
C SER A 18 -10.13 -3.36 5.60
N LEU A 19 -9.94 -2.16 5.04
CA LEU A 19 -10.53 -1.78 3.74
C LEU A 19 -10.03 -2.69 2.60
N ILE A 20 -8.74 -3.02 2.59
CA ILE A 20 -8.17 -3.93 1.59
C ILE A 20 -8.76 -5.33 1.75
N ARG A 21 -8.87 -5.84 2.98
CA ARG A 21 -9.45 -7.16 3.27
C ARG A 21 -10.88 -7.26 2.77
N ASP A 22 -11.70 -6.28 3.09
CA ASP A 22 -13.12 -6.29 2.73
C ASP A 22 -13.31 -6.14 1.22
N ALA A 23 -12.51 -5.28 0.57
CA ALA A 23 -12.50 -5.15 -0.88
C ALA A 23 -12.02 -6.43 -1.58
N ALA A 24 -10.98 -7.09 -1.06
CA ALA A 24 -10.46 -8.35 -1.60
C ALA A 24 -11.48 -9.49 -1.49
N ARG A 25 -12.28 -9.53 -0.41
CA ARG A 25 -13.38 -10.48 -0.24
C ARG A 25 -14.53 -10.22 -1.20
N ALA A 26 -14.81 -8.96 -1.52
CA ALA A 26 -15.88 -8.59 -2.43
C ALA A 26 -15.50 -8.84 -3.91
N ASP A 27 -14.34 -8.36 -4.35
CA ASP A 27 -13.82 -8.55 -5.71
C ASP A 27 -12.29 -8.41 -5.73
N PRO A 28 -11.54 -9.53 -5.72
CA PRO A 28 -10.08 -9.51 -5.71
C PRO A 28 -9.48 -8.96 -7.02
N GLY A 29 -10.19 -9.06 -8.14
CA GLY A 29 -9.73 -8.55 -9.44
C GLY A 29 -9.77 -7.03 -9.50
N THR A 30 -10.85 -6.43 -9.02
CA THR A 30 -10.91 -4.96 -8.89
C THR A 30 -9.97 -4.45 -7.79
N ALA A 31 -9.87 -5.17 -6.67
CA ALA A 31 -8.98 -4.79 -5.56
C ALA A 31 -7.50 -4.78 -5.98
N CYS A 32 -7.06 -5.70 -6.84
CA CYS A 32 -5.66 -5.73 -7.28
C CYS A 32 -5.27 -4.46 -8.04
N CYS A 33 -6.17 -3.98 -8.91
CA CYS A 33 -5.97 -2.74 -9.65
C CYS A 33 -6.00 -1.51 -8.75
N ARG A 34 -6.90 -1.48 -7.76
CA ARG A 34 -7.08 -0.32 -6.86
C ARG A 34 -5.95 -0.15 -5.86
N PHE A 35 -5.47 -1.25 -5.29
CA PHE A 35 -4.46 -1.22 -4.23
C PHE A 35 -3.04 -1.53 -4.73
N GLY A 36 -2.86 -1.82 -6.02
CA GLY A 36 -1.56 -2.14 -6.60
C GLY A 36 -0.93 -3.41 -6.01
N MET A 37 -1.76 -4.35 -5.55
CA MET A 37 -1.33 -5.58 -4.91
C MET A 37 -1.45 -6.78 -5.85
N THR A 38 -0.60 -7.78 -5.65
CA THR A 38 -0.74 -9.06 -6.33
C THR A 38 -1.98 -9.82 -5.81
N LEU A 39 -2.54 -10.69 -6.64
CA LEU A 39 -3.64 -11.57 -6.22
C LEU A 39 -3.25 -12.46 -5.03
N ALA A 40 -1.98 -12.89 -4.94
CA ALA A 40 -1.48 -13.68 -3.82
C ALA A 40 -1.51 -12.89 -2.49
N GLN A 41 -1.08 -11.63 -2.51
CA GLN A 41 -1.16 -10.74 -1.34
C GLN A 41 -2.61 -10.50 -0.92
N LEU A 42 -3.49 -10.21 -1.88
CA LEU A 42 -4.91 -9.99 -1.59
C LEU A 42 -5.57 -11.23 -1.02
N LYS A 43 -5.23 -12.42 -1.52
CA LYS A 43 -5.72 -13.69 -0.97
C LYS A 43 -5.24 -13.89 0.47
N ALA A 44 -3.96 -13.65 0.75
CA ALA A 44 -3.43 -13.74 2.12
C ALA A 44 -4.14 -12.77 3.07
N ILE A 45 -4.45 -11.55 2.60
CA ILE A 45 -5.16 -10.55 3.40
C ILE A 45 -6.65 -10.92 3.57
N SER A 46 -7.32 -11.42 2.53
CA SER A 46 -8.73 -11.83 2.59
C SER A 46 -8.96 -13.00 3.55
N ASP A 47 -7.98 -13.89 3.65
CA ASP A 47 -8.03 -15.10 4.48
C ASP A 47 -7.73 -14.82 5.96
N LEU A 48 -7.40 -13.56 6.32
CA LEU A 48 -7.16 -13.20 7.71
C LEU A 48 -8.40 -13.48 8.58
N PRO A 49 -8.23 -14.11 9.76
CA PRO A 49 -9.33 -14.33 10.69
C PRO A 49 -9.86 -13.00 11.24
N PRO A 50 -11.04 -12.99 11.88
CA PRO A 50 -11.66 -11.76 12.39
C PRO A 50 -10.73 -10.89 13.24
N ASP A 51 -9.91 -11.51 14.08
CA ASP A 51 -8.90 -10.92 14.96
C ASP A 51 -7.52 -10.73 14.31
N GLY A 52 -7.27 -11.36 13.16
CA GLY A 52 -5.95 -11.37 12.50
C GLY A 52 -5.46 -9.98 12.09
N VAL A 53 -6.37 -9.09 11.68
CA VAL A 53 -6.00 -7.70 11.36
C VAL A 53 -5.51 -6.96 12.62
N MET A 54 -6.21 -7.13 13.75
CA MET A 54 -5.79 -6.52 15.03
C MET A 54 -4.45 -7.08 15.52
N ALA A 55 -4.22 -8.38 15.36
CA ALA A 55 -2.95 -9.02 15.70
C ALA A 55 -1.78 -8.46 14.87
N ILE A 56 -1.99 -8.23 13.57
CA ILE A 56 -0.95 -7.64 12.70
C ILE A 56 -0.63 -6.21 13.14
N VAL A 57 -1.63 -5.34 13.28
CA VAL A 57 -1.37 -3.91 13.57
C VAL A 57 -0.77 -3.69 14.95
N THR A 58 -1.20 -4.49 15.94
CA THR A 58 -0.60 -4.44 17.28
C THR A 58 0.85 -4.89 17.25
N GLY A 59 1.16 -5.97 16.52
CA GLY A 59 2.52 -6.48 16.37
C GLY A 59 3.48 -5.55 15.61
N MET A 60 2.97 -4.70 14.70
CA MET A 60 3.79 -3.74 13.96
C MET A 60 4.22 -2.52 14.80
N GLY A 61 3.61 -2.27 15.96
CA GLY A 61 3.98 -1.13 16.80
C GLY A 61 3.86 0.20 16.05
N ASN A 62 4.94 0.98 15.98
CA ASN A 62 4.94 2.29 15.31
C ASN A 62 5.40 2.23 13.84
N GLU A 63 5.41 1.04 13.23
CA GLU A 63 5.82 0.85 11.83
C GLU A 63 4.62 0.94 10.88
N ALA A 64 4.74 1.79 9.86
CA ALA A 64 3.72 1.94 8.84
C ALA A 64 3.78 0.78 7.83
N LEU A 65 2.65 0.12 7.60
CA LEU A 65 2.52 -0.90 6.55
C LEU A 65 2.31 -0.27 5.17
N PHE A 66 1.75 0.94 5.15
CA PHE A 66 1.37 1.64 3.94
C PHE A 66 2.01 3.02 3.94
N PHE A 67 2.89 3.25 2.98
CA PHE A 67 3.56 4.53 2.83
C PHE A 67 2.80 5.43 1.85
N PRO A 68 2.84 6.76 2.06
CA PRO A 68 2.37 7.70 1.06
C PRO A 68 3.04 7.49 -0.28
N ARG A 69 2.36 7.89 -1.36
CA ARG A 69 2.92 7.85 -2.72
C ARG A 69 4.19 8.70 -2.82
N GLU A 70 5.17 8.24 -3.61
CA GLU A 70 6.43 8.96 -3.86
C GLU A 70 6.20 10.35 -4.48
N ASP A 71 5.11 10.56 -5.21
CA ASP A 71 4.76 11.83 -5.86
C ASP A 71 3.71 12.67 -5.09
N LEU A 72 3.45 12.37 -3.81
CA LEU A 72 2.38 13.02 -3.03
C LEU A 72 2.46 14.55 -3.06
N ASP A 73 3.64 15.13 -2.83
CA ASP A 73 3.81 16.60 -2.80
C ASP A 73 3.37 17.24 -4.11
N ARG A 74 3.72 16.62 -5.24
CA ARG A 74 3.29 17.09 -6.56
C ARG A 74 1.78 17.01 -6.72
N LEU A 75 1.17 15.92 -6.26
CA LEU A 75 -0.28 15.73 -6.35
C LEU A 75 -1.06 16.76 -5.54
N LEU A 76 -0.55 17.13 -4.37
CA LEU A 76 -1.17 18.14 -3.50
C LEU A 76 -1.14 19.55 -4.12
N GLN A 77 -0.25 19.81 -5.09
CA GLN A 77 -0.16 21.07 -5.81
C GLN A 77 -0.99 21.11 -7.11
N LEU A 78 -1.60 19.99 -7.51
CA LEU A 78 -2.38 19.95 -8.76
C LEU A 78 -3.73 20.65 -8.59
N PRO A 79 -4.18 21.42 -9.60
CA PRO A 79 -5.55 21.90 -9.63
C PRO A 79 -6.53 20.72 -9.59
N PRO A 80 -7.55 20.72 -8.69
CA PRO A 80 -8.48 19.60 -8.52
C PRO A 80 -9.12 19.10 -9.82
N ALA A 81 -9.33 20.00 -10.79
CA ALA A 81 -9.90 19.69 -12.11
C ALA A 81 -9.08 18.70 -12.94
N VAL A 82 -7.76 18.56 -12.70
CA VAL A 82 -6.87 17.69 -13.48
C VAL A 82 -6.24 16.56 -12.66
N SER A 83 -6.42 16.56 -11.34
CA SER A 83 -5.75 15.61 -10.43
C SER A 83 -6.07 14.16 -10.77
N ALA A 84 -7.34 13.83 -11.05
CA ALA A 84 -7.74 12.45 -11.37
C ALA A 84 -7.07 11.92 -12.64
N VAL A 85 -6.98 12.74 -13.69
CA VAL A 85 -6.36 12.37 -14.97
C VAL A 85 -4.86 12.13 -14.77
N LEU A 86 -4.16 13.05 -14.11
CA LEU A 86 -2.73 12.93 -13.86
C LEU A 86 -2.40 11.75 -12.94
N VAL A 87 -3.20 11.52 -11.89
CA VAL A 87 -3.08 10.35 -11.02
C VAL A 87 -3.20 9.06 -11.82
N SER A 88 -4.21 8.96 -12.69
CA SER A 88 -4.42 7.74 -13.50
C SER A 88 -3.26 7.45 -14.46
N ALA A 89 -2.63 8.51 -14.98
CA ALA A 89 -1.48 8.40 -15.88
C ALA A 89 -0.20 7.97 -15.15
N THR A 90 -0.01 8.39 -13.90
CA THR A 90 1.21 8.08 -13.12
C THR A 90 1.08 6.85 -12.22
N ALA A 91 -0.13 6.35 -11.98
CA ALA A 91 -0.42 5.19 -11.11
C ALA A 91 0.27 3.88 -11.52
N ARG A 92 0.82 3.80 -12.74
CA ARG A 92 1.43 2.59 -13.31
C ARG A 92 2.81 2.79 -13.89
N LEU A 93 3.54 3.84 -13.47
CA LEU A 93 4.97 3.83 -13.74
C LEU A 93 5.60 2.81 -12.80
N PRO A 94 6.12 1.67 -13.30
CA PRO A 94 6.88 0.77 -12.45
C PRO A 94 7.97 1.60 -11.79
N ALA A 95 8.17 1.43 -10.48
CA ALA A 95 9.34 1.98 -9.84
C ALA A 95 10.55 1.59 -10.71
N ALA A 96 11.19 2.57 -11.35
CA ALA A 96 12.39 2.35 -12.14
C ALA A 96 13.57 2.06 -11.20
N ARG A 97 13.40 1.16 -10.23
CA ARG A 97 14.44 0.63 -9.37
C ARG A 97 15.03 -0.58 -10.08
N GLY A 98 15.98 -0.32 -10.98
CA GLY A 98 16.79 -1.40 -11.57
C GLY A 98 17.77 -0.98 -12.67
N ALA A 99 17.43 0.00 -13.50
CA ALA A 99 18.23 0.27 -14.70
C ALA A 99 19.60 0.94 -14.44
N LYS A 100 19.82 1.53 -13.26
CA LYS A 100 21.09 2.21 -12.95
C LYS A 100 22.15 1.34 -12.26
N SER A 101 21.80 0.14 -11.74
CA SER A 101 22.80 -0.73 -11.07
C SER A 101 23.46 -1.74 -12.03
N ALA A 102 22.79 -2.13 -13.11
CA ALA A 102 23.34 -3.06 -14.10
C ALA A 102 24.43 -2.44 -14.99
N ALA A 103 24.37 -1.13 -15.22
CA ALA A 103 25.35 -0.43 -16.06
C ALA A 103 26.73 -0.27 -15.38
N GLN A 104 26.80 -0.25 -14.05
CA GLN A 104 28.08 -0.08 -13.33
C GLN A 104 28.88 -1.37 -13.14
N ARG A 105 28.23 -2.55 -13.18
CA ARG A 105 28.94 -3.85 -13.04
C ARG A 105 29.52 -4.39 -14.35
N SER A 106 29.11 -3.85 -15.50
CA SER A 106 29.63 -4.27 -16.80
C SER A 106 30.88 -3.48 -17.24
N ALA A 107 31.29 -2.46 -16.47
CA ALA A 107 32.46 -1.63 -16.75
C ALA A 107 33.68 -1.99 -15.87
N SER A 108 33.61 -3.09 -15.12
CA SER A 108 34.65 -3.54 -14.19
C SER A 108 35.02 -5.03 -14.35
N ALA A 109 34.67 -5.64 -15.48
CA ALA A 109 35.08 -7.00 -15.86
C ALA A 109 36.03 -6.98 -17.06
#